data_AF-A0A3B9ZXC0-F1
#
_entry.id   AF-A0A3B9ZXC0-F1
#
_cell.length_a   1.000
_cell.length_b   1.000
_cell.length_c   1.000
_cell.angle_alpha   90.00
_cell.angle_beta   90.00
_cell.angle_gamma   90.00
#
_symmetry.space_group_name_H-M   'P 1'
#
loop_
_entity.id
_entity.type
_entity.pdbx_description
1 polymer ?
#
loop_
_entity_poly.entity_id
_entity_poly.type
_entity_poly.pdbx_seq_one_letter_code
_entity_poly.pdbx_strand_id
1 'polypeptide(L)' 'MSLNSAIEWTEATWNPVTGCTKISDGCLNCYAARMTRRLKAMGSANYKNGFKLTVHRDSLQLPLKWNKPQLIFVNSTLVN' A
#
# COMPACT_ATOMS: atom_id res chain seq x y z
N MET A 1 -0.90 1.90 7.93
CA MET A 1 -0.47 3.30 7.80
C MET A 1 0.93 3.40 8.37
N SER A 2 1.83 4.12 7.72
CA SER A 2 3.14 4.45 8.28
C SER A 2 3.20 5.94 8.49
N LEU A 3 3.40 6.36 9.74
CA LEU A 3 3.74 7.73 10.10
C LEU A 3 5.24 7.95 9.89
N ASN A 4 5.66 9.20 9.72
CA ASN A 4 7.07 9.59 9.50
C ASN A 4 7.67 8.87 8.29
N SER A 5 7.05 9.07 7.13
CA SER A 5 7.54 8.52 5.87
C SER A 5 8.97 9.01 5.60
N ALA A 6 9.82 8.10 5.10
CA ALA A 6 11.16 8.45 4.62
C ALA A 6 11.16 9.05 3.19
N ILE A 7 9.98 9.20 2.58
CA ILE A 7 9.82 9.79 1.25
C ILE A 7 9.78 11.30 1.42
N GLU A 8 10.74 11.99 0.83
CA GLU A 8 11.04 13.42 1.04
C GLU A 8 9.85 14.39 0.94
N TRP A 9 8.87 14.09 0.08
CA TRP A 9 7.75 14.98 -0.20
C TRP A 9 6.47 14.64 0.57
N THR A 10 6.42 13.57 1.37
CA THR A 10 5.20 13.16 2.09
C THR A 10 5.48 12.86 3.56
N GLU A 11 4.51 13.15 4.42
CA GLU A 11 4.62 12.92 5.86
C GLU A 11 4.25 11.49 6.25
N ALA A 12 3.34 10.85 5.52
CA ALA A 12 2.85 9.51 5.83
C ALA A 12 2.28 8.78 4.61
N THR A 13 2.21 7.44 4.71
CA THR A 13 1.63 6.59 3.66
C THR A 13 0.34 5.93 4.11
N TRP A 14 -0.62 5.86 3.20
CA TRP A 14 -1.92 5.23 3.40
C TRP A 14 -2.25 4.28 2.24
N ASN A 15 -2.33 2.98 2.52
CA ASN A 15 -2.59 1.93 1.53
C ASN A 15 -3.93 1.24 1.82
N PRO A 16 -5.09 1.86 1.51
CA PRO A 16 -6.41 1.23 1.69
C PRO A 16 -6.64 0.07 0.72
N VAL A 17 -5.83 -0.03 -0.34
CA VAL A 17 -5.88 -1.13 -1.31
C VAL A 17 -4.47 -1.71 -1.45
N THR A 18 -4.36 -3.02 -1.65
CA THR A 18 -3.11 -3.72 -1.93
C THR A 18 -3.29 -4.75 -3.04
N GLY A 19 -2.23 -5.04 -3.80
CA GLY A 19 -2.25 -6.01 -4.89
C GLY A 19 -2.83 -5.44 -6.20
N CYS A 20 -2.47 -6.04 -7.32
CA CYS A 20 -2.90 -5.59 -8.65
C CYS A 20 -3.14 -6.79 -9.58
N THR A 21 -3.88 -6.56 -10.66
CA THR A 21 -4.02 -7.50 -11.78
C THR A 21 -2.94 -7.21 -12.80
N LYS A 22 -2.17 -8.21 -13.21
CA LYS A 22 -1.21 -8.06 -14.30
C LYS A 22 -1.94 -7.93 -15.63
N ILE A 23 -1.72 -6.84 -16.35
CA ILE A 23 -2.42 -6.55 -17.62
C ILE A 23 -1.51 -6.58 -18.86
N SER A 24 -0.19 -6.52 -18.69
CA SER A 24 0.78 -6.51 -19.80
C SER A 24 2.18 -6.94 -19.36
N ASP A 25 3.09 -7.09 -20.33
CA ASP A 25 4.51 -7.40 -20.08
C ASP A 25 5.24 -6.31 -19.28
N GLY A 26 4.68 -5.09 -19.22
CA GLY A 26 5.17 -4.02 -18.34
C GLY A 26 5.16 -4.42 -16.85
N CYS A 27 4.38 -5.44 -16.47
CA CYS A 27 4.33 -5.95 -15.11
C CYS A 27 5.51 -6.85 -14.71
N LEU A 28 6.39 -7.25 -15.65
CA LEU A 28 7.42 -8.28 -15.41
C LEU A 28 8.35 -7.93 -14.24
N ASN A 29 8.70 -6.65 -14.09
CA ASN A 29 9.60 -6.14 -13.04
C ASN A 29 8.88 -5.27 -12.00
N CYS A 30 7.59 -5.52 -11.76
CA CYS A 30 6.77 -4.73 -10.84
C CYS A 30 7.33 -4.76 -9.40
N TYR A 31 7.80 -3.60 -8.92
CA TYR A 31 8.27 -3.41 -7.54
C TYR A 31 7.22 -3.83 -6.50
N ALA A 32 5.96 -3.45 -6.71
CA ALA A 32 4.86 -3.75 -5.81
C ALA A 32 4.64 -5.27 -5.62
N ALA A 33 4.80 -6.06 -6.69
CA ALA A 33 4.68 -7.51 -6.62
C ALA A 33 5.78 -8.14 -5.75
N ARG A 34 7.03 -7.67 -5.91
CA ARG A 34 8.17 -8.12 -5.10
C ARG A 34 8.02 -7.71 -3.64
N MET A 35 7.60 -6.46 -3.38
CA MET A 35 7.37 -5.96 -2.03
C MET A 35 6.26 -6.76 -1.32
N THR A 36 5.17 -7.03 -2.03
CA THR A 36 4.06 -7.82 -1.50
C THR A 36 4.49 -9.24 -1.10
N ARG A 37 5.34 -9.90 -1.90
CA ARG A 37 5.90 -11.21 -1.55
C ARG A 37 6.68 -11.15 -0.23
N ARG A 38 7.52 -10.13 -0.06
CA ARG A 38 8.28 -9.91 1.18
C ARG A 38 7.36 -9.68 2.38
N LEU A 39 6.39 -8.76 2.26
CA LEU A 39 5.49 -8.40 3.36
C LEU A 39 4.57 -9.56 3.76
N LYS A 40 4.14 -10.39 2.80
CA LYS A 40 3.42 -11.63 3.09
C LYS A 40 4.29 -12.61 3.86
N ALA A 41 5.54 -12.82 3.45
CA ALA A 41 6.48 -13.70 4.14
C ALA A 41 6.80 -13.20 5.57
N MET A 42 6.76 -11.89 5.79
CA MET A 42 6.89 -11.28 7.12
C MET A 42 5.60 -11.34 7.97
N GLY A 43 4.53 -11.94 7.48
CA GLY A 43 3.27 -12.07 8.23
C GLY A 43 2.44 -10.78 8.33
N SER A 44 2.66 -9.80 7.46
CA SER A 44 1.89 -8.55 7.48
C SER A 44 0.41 -8.82 7.17
N ALA A 45 -0.48 -8.46 8.09
CA ALA A 45 -1.92 -8.73 8.00
C ALA A 45 -2.56 -8.20 6.70
N ASN A 46 -2.16 -7.01 6.26
CA ASN A 46 -2.67 -6.38 5.04
C ASN A 46 -2.20 -7.08 3.76
N TYR A 47 -1.19 -7.95 3.85
CA TYR A 47 -0.62 -8.68 2.69
C TYR A 47 -0.87 -10.18 2.77
N LYS A 48 -1.77 -10.65 3.66
CA LYS A 48 -2.15 -12.07 3.77
C LYS A 48 -2.60 -12.68 2.45
N ASN A 49 -3.29 -11.89 1.62
CA ASN A 49 -3.80 -12.29 0.30
C ASN A 49 -2.73 -12.24 -0.80
N GLY A 50 -1.48 -11.88 -0.47
CA GLY A 50 -0.42 -11.69 -1.46
C GLY A 50 -0.77 -10.57 -2.44
N PHE A 51 -0.39 -10.73 -3.71
CA PHE A 51 -0.55 -9.69 -4.74
C PHE A 51 -1.98 -9.62 -5.31
N LYS A 52 -2.93 -10.38 -4.77
CA LYS A 52 -4.34 -10.31 -5.14
C LYS A 52 -4.92 -8.96 -4.71
N LEU A 53 -5.55 -8.25 -5.65
CA LEU A 53 -6.27 -7.00 -5.38
C LEU A 53 -7.21 -7.19 -4.18
N THR A 54 -6.96 -6.42 -3.13
CA THR A 54 -7.66 -6.50 -1.85
C THR A 54 -7.93 -5.09 -1.33
N VAL A 55 -9.17 -4.82 -0.95
CA VAL A 55 -9.58 -3.60 -0.26
C VAL A 55 -9.58 -3.84 1.24
N HIS A 56 -8.91 -2.97 1.99
CA HIS A 56 -8.83 -2.98 3.45
C HIS A 56 -9.88 -2.02 4.02
N ARG A 57 -11.11 -2.50 4.22
CA ARG A 57 -12.24 -1.64 4.64
C ARG A 57 -11.96 -0.88 5.94
N ASP A 58 -11.30 -1.52 6.90
CA ASP A 58 -10.95 -0.88 8.18
C ASP A 58 -9.99 0.31 7.98
N SER A 59 -9.17 0.27 6.92
CA SER A 59 -8.25 1.35 6.58
C SER A 59 -8.94 2.55 5.93
N LEU A 60 -10.15 2.40 5.38
CA LEU A 60 -10.90 3.49 4.74
C LEU A 60 -11.31 4.59 5.73
N GLN A 61 -11.47 4.23 6.99
CA GLN A 61 -11.89 5.16 8.05
C GLN A 61 -10.71 5.91 8.69
N LEU A 62 -9.47 5.58 8.33
CA LEU A 62 -8.28 6.21 8.93
C LEU A 62 -8.21 7.72 8.67
N PRO A 63 -8.50 8.24 7.46
CA PRO A 63 -8.47 9.68 7.20
C PRO A 63 -9.38 10.50 8.10
N LEU A 64 -10.54 9.95 8.48
CA LEU A 64 -11.52 10.64 9.34
C LEU A 64 -11.03 10.78 10.79
N LYS A 65 -9.99 10.05 11.18
CA LYS A 65 -9.42 10.08 12.53
C LYS A 65 -8.19 10.98 12.63
N TRP A 66 -7.80 11.66 11.55
CA TRP A 66 -6.64 12.55 11.57
C TRP A 66 -6.98 13.89 12.22
N ASN A 67 -6.25 14.21 13.30
CA ASN A 67 -6.45 15.46 14.04
C ASN A 67 -5.58 16.61 13.52
N LYS A 68 -4.60 16.31 12.65
CA LYS A 68 -3.70 17.29 12.05
C LYS A 68 -3.75 17.15 10.52
N PRO A 69 -3.79 18.25 9.76
CA PRO A 69 -3.57 18.20 8.32
C PRO A 69 -2.22 17.54 8.02
N GLN A 70 -2.19 16.64 7.04
CA GLN A 70 -0.99 15.91 6.62
C GLN A 70 -0.98 15.68 5.11
N LEU A 71 0.20 15.71 4.50
CA LEU A 71 0.42 15.35 3.10
C LEU A 71 0.66 13.83 2.97
N ILE A 72 -0.32 13.13 2.41
CA ILE A 72 -0.38 11.66 2.41
C ILE A 72 -0.11 11.08 1.02
N PHE A 73 0.85 10.16 0.92
CA PHE A 73 1.00 9.33 -0.27
C PHE A 73 0.10 8.10 -0.19
N VAL A 74 -0.93 8.10 -1.03
CA VAL A 74 -1.88 7.01 -1.13
C VAL A 74 -1.37 5.91 -2.06
N ASN A 75 -1.53 4.65 -1.66
CA ASN A 75 -1.27 3.48 -2.50
C ASN A 75 0.19 3.39 -3.00
N SER A 76 1.15 3.78 -2.16
CA SER A 76 2.60 3.70 -2.43
C SER A 76 3.14 2.29 -2.71
N THR A 77 2.33 1.25 -2.48
CA THR A 77 2.65 -0.15 -2.75
C THR A 77 1.78 -0.78 -3.85
N LEU A 78 1.12 0.04 -4.67
CA LEU A 78 0.33 -0.37 -5.84
C LEU A 78 0.89 0.22 -7.13
N VAL A 79 0.64 -0.45 -8.25
CA VAL A 79 0.85 0.09 -9.60
C VAL A 79 -0.39 -0.31 -10.39
N ASN A 80 -1.09 0.64 -11.00
CA ASN A 80 -2.23 0.40 -11.90
C ASN A 80 -1.71 0.09 -13.31
#